data_AF-A0A3B9AH42-F1
#
_entry.id   AF-A0A3B9AH42-F1
#
_cell.length_a   1.000
_cell.length_b   1.000
_cell.length_c   1.000
_cell.angle_alpha   90.00
_cell.angle_beta   90.00
_cell.angle_gamma   90.00
#
_symmetry.space_group_name_H-M   'P 1'
#
loop_
_entity.id
_entity.type
_entity.pdbx_description
1 polymer ?
#
loop_
_entity_poly.entity_id
_entity_poly.type
_entity_poly.pdbx_seq_one_letter_code
_entity_poly.pdbx_strand_id
1 'polypeptide(L)'
;GYDELEFDEVKYLVYKQVDFFSESTIPFEFWQKSADLVRDIDMDDISHVALSLFLDIKLWTGDKQLIDGLTKKGFSNLITTREILQLREII
;
A
#
# COMPACT_ATOMS: atom_id res chain seq x y z
N GLY A 1 -22.49 6.01 -18.87
CA GLY A 1 -21.15 6.29 -18.34
C GLY A 1 -21.26 7.57 -17.56
N TYR A 2 -20.51 7.69 -16.47
CA TYR A 2 -20.44 8.94 -15.73
C TYR A 2 -19.88 10.05 -16.63
N ASP A 3 -20.39 11.27 -16.49
CA ASP A 3 -19.73 12.43 -17.09
C ASP A 3 -18.49 12.84 -16.27
N GLU A 4 -17.69 13.77 -16.82
CA GLU A 4 -16.42 14.18 -16.21
C GLU A 4 -16.62 14.81 -14.82
N LEU A 5 -17.74 15.53 -14.61
CA LEU A 5 -18.05 16.18 -13.34
C LEU A 5 -18.41 15.15 -12.26
N GLU A 6 -19.23 14.16 -12.62
CA GLU A 6 -19.58 13.06 -11.72
C GLU A 6 -18.34 12.24 -11.33
N PHE A 7 -17.40 12.03 -12.26
CA PHE A 7 -16.14 11.36 -11.96
C PHE A 7 -15.27 12.15 -10.99
N ASP A 8 -15.11 13.46 -11.21
CA ASP A 8 -14.32 14.33 -10.34
C ASP A 8 -14.91 14.46 -8.94
N GLU A 9 -16.24 14.49 -8.82
CA GLU A 9 -16.91 14.49 -7.51
C GLU A 9 -16.60 13.21 -6.73
N VAL A 10 -16.77 12.04 -7.36
CA VAL A 10 -16.46 10.74 -6.71
C VAL A 10 -14.99 10.66 -6.32
N LYS A 11 -14.08 11.09 -7.20
CA LYS A 11 -12.64 11.14 -6.93
C LYS A 11 -12.32 12.01 -5.72
N TYR A 12 -12.90 13.21 -5.63
CA TYR A 12 -12.72 14.10 -4.49
C TYR A 12 -13.23 13.45 -3.19
N LEU A 13 -14.41 12.83 -3.22
CA LEU A 13 -14.99 12.18 -2.03
C LEU A 13 -14.15 11.01 -1.51
N VAL A 14 -13.47 10.29 -2.39
CA VAL A 14 -12.55 9.20 -2.00
C VAL A 14 -11.23 9.79 -1.47
N TYR A 15 -10.59 10.69 -2.21
CA TYR A 15 -9.26 11.18 -1.86
C TYR A 15 -9.23 12.04 -0.60
N LYS A 16 -10.32 12.75 -0.27
CA LYS A 16 -10.39 13.50 1.01
C LYS A 16 -10.36 12.59 2.25
N GLN A 17 -10.42 11.27 2.09
CA GLN A 17 -10.33 10.28 3.18
C GLN A 17 -8.95 9.61 3.24
N VAL A 18 -8.01 10.01 2.38
CA VAL A 18 -6.68 9.43 2.25
C VAL A 18 -5.64 10.50 2.57
N ASP A 19 -4.72 10.19 3.48
CA ASP A 19 -3.55 11.04 3.74
C ASP A 19 -2.47 10.72 2.71
N PHE A 20 -2.05 11.75 1.96
CA PHE A 20 -1.02 11.62 0.94
C PHE A 20 0.35 11.95 1.52
N PHE A 21 1.32 11.06 1.28
CA PHE A 21 2.70 11.23 1.70
C PHE A 21 3.59 11.44 0.47
N SER A 22 4.47 12.44 0.55
CA SER A 22 5.52 12.61 -0.47
C SER A 22 6.61 11.57 -0.26
N GLU A 23 7.06 10.90 -1.32
CA GLU A 23 8.18 9.96 -1.26
C GLU A 23 9.46 10.58 -0.67
N SER A 24 9.64 11.89 -0.88
CA SER A 24 10.78 12.65 -0.33
C SER A 24 10.80 12.70 1.21
N THR A 25 9.69 12.38 1.89
CA THR A 25 9.65 12.33 3.36
C THR A 25 10.14 11.00 3.93
N ILE A 26 10.24 9.96 3.09
CA ILE A 26 10.68 8.62 3.51
C ILE A 26 12.21 8.61 3.64
N PRO A 27 12.76 8.34 4.84
CA PRO A 27 14.22 8.27 5.03
C PRO A 27 14.87 7.18 4.16
N PHE A 28 16.09 7.44 3.68
CA PHE A 28 16.83 6.55 2.77
C PHE A 28 16.95 5.10 3.27
N GLU A 29 17.09 4.90 4.58
CA GLU A 29 17.17 3.56 5.18
C GLU A 29 15.95 2.67 4.90
N PHE A 30 14.76 3.25 4.74
CA PHE A 30 13.54 2.50 4.42
C PHE A 30 13.50 2.11 2.94
N TRP A 31 14.04 2.94 2.05
CA TRP A 31 14.22 2.59 0.65
C TRP A 31 15.19 1.40 0.49
N GLN A 32 16.31 1.42 1.22
CA GLN A 32 17.28 0.33 1.19
C GLN A 32 16.66 -0.99 1.68
N LYS A 33 15.99 -0.98 2.84
CA LYS A 33 15.28 -2.15 3.38
C LYS A 33 14.22 -2.67 2.39
N SER A 34 13.49 -1.77 1.75
CA SER A 34 12.42 -2.13 0.81
C SER A 34 12.97 -2.73 -0.48
N ALA A 35 14.08 -2.18 -1.00
CA ALA A 35 14.76 -2.75 -2.16
C ALA A 35 15.14 -4.21 -1.93
N ASP A 36 15.68 -4.55 -0.75
CA ASP A 36 16.05 -5.93 -0.41
C ASP A 36 14.84 -6.87 -0.38
N LEU A 37 13.67 -6.35 0.02
CA LEU A 37 12.41 -7.10 -0.02
C LEU A 37 11.93 -7.30 -1.45
N VAL A 38 11.81 -6.22 -2.24
CA VAL A 38 11.06 -6.28 -3.49
C VAL A 38 11.88 -6.59 -4.74
N ARG A 39 13.22 -6.55 -4.71
CA ARG A 39 14.06 -6.66 -5.92
C ARG A 39 13.84 -7.92 -6.77
N ASP A 40 13.43 -9.02 -6.13
CA ASP A 40 13.22 -10.32 -6.78
C ASP A 40 11.72 -10.62 -7.01
N ILE A 41 10.85 -9.63 -6.72
CA ILE A 41 9.39 -9.76 -6.76
C ILE A 41 8.84 -8.79 -7.81
N ASP A 42 8.86 -7.49 -7.48
CA ASP A 42 8.49 -6.37 -8.34
C ASP A 42 9.12 -5.09 -7.75
N MET A 43 10.09 -4.52 -8.46
CA MET A 43 10.79 -3.32 -7.99
C MET A 43 9.90 -2.08 -8.01
N ASP A 44 8.84 -2.06 -8.84
CA ASP A 44 7.99 -0.89 -8.99
C ASP A 44 7.13 -0.63 -7.73
N ASP A 45 6.99 -1.64 -6.85
CA ASP A 45 6.28 -1.55 -5.57
C ASP A 45 7.13 -1.05 -4.39
N ILE A 46 8.39 -0.68 -4.64
CA ILE A 46 9.33 -0.29 -3.58
C ILE A 46 8.82 0.86 -2.70
N SER A 47 8.15 1.87 -3.28
CA SER A 47 7.66 3.03 -2.52
C SER A 47 6.54 2.66 -1.55
N HIS A 48 5.66 1.73 -1.93
CA HIS A 48 4.59 1.22 -1.07
C HIS A 48 5.13 0.46 0.14
N VAL A 49 6.13 -0.41 -0.08
CA VAL A 49 6.80 -1.15 1.00
C VAL A 49 7.61 -0.20 1.89
N ALA A 50 8.28 0.80 1.31
CA ALA A 50 9.06 1.78 2.06
C ALA A 50 8.19 2.63 2.96
N LEU A 51 7.03 3.09 2.47
CA LEU A 51 6.07 3.85 3.26
C LEU A 51 5.50 2.99 4.41
N SER A 52 5.13 1.74 4.13
CA SER A 52 4.63 0.81 5.14
C SER A 52 5.64 0.57 6.27
N LEU A 53 6.92 0.36 5.93
CA LEU A 53 7.99 0.22 6.92
C LEU A 53 8.27 1.52 7.69
N PHE A 54 8.25 2.66 7.01
CA PHE A 54 8.53 3.97 7.61
C PHE A 54 7.48 4.36 8.66
N LEU A 55 6.21 4.16 8.35
CA LEU A 55 5.10 4.51 9.22
C LEU A 55 4.69 3.39 10.19
N ASP A 56 5.29 2.20 10.06
CA ASP A 56 4.90 0.97 10.76
C ASP A 56 3.40 0.65 10.63
N ILE A 57 2.91 0.70 9.39
CA ILE A 57 1.50 0.42 9.04
C ILE A 57 1.40 -0.78 8.12
N LYS A 58 0.20 -1.38 8.06
CA LYS A 58 -0.07 -2.48 7.13
C LYS A 58 -0.08 -1.98 5.68
N LEU A 59 0.67 -2.66 4.81
CA LEU A 59 0.56 -2.52 3.37
C LEU A 59 -0.76 -3.17 2.90
N TRP A 60 -1.72 -2.34 2.51
CA TRP A 60 -2.95 -2.81 1.89
C TRP A 60 -2.74 -3.03 0.39
N THR A 61 -2.83 -4.28 -0.06
CA THR A 61 -2.69 -4.62 -1.49
C THR A 61 -3.56 -5.81 -1.88
N GLY A 62 -3.96 -5.84 -3.14
CA GLY A 62 -4.60 -6.99 -3.78
C GLY A 62 -3.65 -7.80 -4.68
N ASP A 63 -2.40 -7.36 -4.82
CA ASP A 63 -1.41 -8.02 -5.65
C ASP A 63 -0.93 -9.32 -5.00
N LYS A 64 -1.27 -10.45 -5.61
CA LYS A 64 -0.92 -11.77 -5.07
C LYS A 64 0.57 -12.09 -5.19
N GLN A 65 1.23 -11.64 -6.25
CA GLN A 65 2.65 -11.87 -6.44
C GLN A 65 3.46 -11.11 -5.38
N LEU A 66 3.08 -9.86 -5.12
CA LEU A 66 3.69 -9.05 -4.06
C LEU A 66 3.44 -9.66 -2.68
N ILE A 67 2.20 -10.02 -2.36
CA ILE A 67 1.84 -10.66 -1.08
C ILE A 67 2.65 -11.95 -0.86
N ASP A 68 2.65 -12.85 -1.84
CA ASP A 68 3.34 -14.14 -1.72
C ASP A 68 4.86 -13.95 -1.60
N GLY A 69 5.42 -13.03 -2.39
CA GLY A 69 6.84 -12.71 -2.36
C GLY A 69 7.29 -12.12 -1.02
N LEU A 70 6.56 -11.11 -0.52
CA LEU A 70 6.84 -10.46 0.75
C LEU A 70 6.67 -11.42 1.93
N THR A 71 5.61 -12.24 1.92
CA THR A 71 5.36 -13.24 2.96
C THR A 71 6.49 -14.27 3.02
N LYS A 72 7.00 -14.75 1.88
CA LYS A 72 8.15 -15.66 1.82
C LYS A 72 9.44 -15.04 2.37
N LYS A 73 9.57 -13.71 2.30
CA LYS A 73 10.68 -12.96 2.89
C LYS A 73 10.44 -12.56 4.35
N GLY A 74 9.37 -13.05 4.97
CA GLY A 74 9.06 -12.83 6.39
C GLY A 74 8.39 -11.48 6.68
N PHE A 75 7.95 -10.75 5.66
CA PHE A 75 7.22 -9.50 5.84
C PHE A 75 5.76 -9.80 6.21
N SER A 76 5.34 -9.44 7.43
CA SER A 76 4.03 -9.75 7.99
C SER A 76 3.04 -8.57 8.01
N ASN A 77 3.50 -7.37 7.69
CA ASN A 77 2.69 -6.15 7.73
C ASN A 77 1.87 -5.99 6.44
N LEU A 78 1.09 -7.02 6.10
CA LEU A 78 0.20 -7.04 4.94
C LEU A 78 -1.26 -7.04 5.40
N ILE A 79 -2.14 -6.56 4.54
CA ILE A 79 -3.58 -6.76 4.64
C ILE A 79 -4.23 -6.74 3.27
N THR A 80 -5.20 -7.61 3.06
CA THR A 80 -6.00 -7.71 1.84
C THR A 80 -7.33 -6.99 2.02
N THR A 81 -7.97 -6.63 0.91
CA THR A 81 -9.34 -6.07 0.95
C THR A 81 -10.32 -7.02 1.65
N ARG A 82 -10.15 -8.34 1.47
CA ARG A 82 -11.00 -9.33 2.14
C ARG A 82 -10.86 -9.25 3.67
N GLU A 83 -9.64 -9.14 4.17
CA GLU A 83 -9.39 -9.01 5.61
C GLU A 83 -9.92 -7.68 6.15
N ILE A 84 -9.77 -6.57 5.40
CA ILE A 84 -10.38 -5.28 5.79
C ILE A 84 -11.91 -5.39 5.88
N LEU A 85 -12.55 -6.03 4.91
CA LEU A 85 -14.01 -6.23 4.93
C LEU A 85 -14.45 -7.06 6.13
N GLN A 86 -13.70 -8.10 6.48
CA GLN A 86 -13.96 -8.91 7.69
C GLN A 86 -13.78 -8.11 8.97
N LEU A 87 -12.75 -7.25 9.06
CA LEU A 87 -12.56 -6.37 10.21
C LEU A 87 -13.76 -5.41 10.36
N ARG A 88 -14.27 -4.85 9.25
CA ARG A 88 -15.42 -3.94 9.26
C ARG A 88 -16.70 -4.58 9.81
N GLU A 89 -16.84 -5.90 9.76
CA GLU A 89 -18.00 -6.59 10.34
C GLU A 89 -17.91 -6.74 11.87
N ILE A 90 -16.72 -6.50 12.45
CA ILE A 90 -16.41 -6.70 13.87
C ILE A 90 -16.42 -5.38 14.66
N ILE A 91 -16.22 -4.25 13.98
CA ILE A 91 -16.23 -2.88 14.53
C ILE A 91 -17.54 -2.17 14.19
#